data_AF-A0AA44J7X5-F1
#
_entry.id   AF-A0AA44J7X5-F1
#
_cell.length_a   1.000
_cell.length_b   1.000
_cell.length_c   1.000
_cell.angle_alpha   90.00
_cell.angle_beta   90.00
_cell.angle_gamma   90.00
#
_symmetry.space_group_name_H-M   'P 1'
#
loop_
_entity.id
_entity.type
_entity.pdbx_description
1 polymer ?
#
loop_
_entity_poly.entity_id
_entity_poly.type
_entity_poly.pdbx_seq_one_letter_code
_entity_poly.pdbx_strand_id
1 'polypeptide(L)'
;MAMVSTGRMISQPLGDASEGQVRWRPAKSVWTGAMMAAAVVFGPLTFSWGGFVLFVIMTAITICAGHSVGMHRLLIHRSFGTSKSVERVLIYLGTLVGMAGPFGMIYAHDIRDWAQRQTTCHDLYAHRRSFFVDAWWQMHCEVILKHPPTFVIEPEIANDGFYRFLERTWMAQQLPWMLLFYFLGGWGWVVWGTAVRISVSLSGHWLIGHFAHRGGHQGWAVDNVAVQGYNIPAAAVVTFGESFHGNHHAFPDSARLGLERGQIDLGWNFIQLLMCLGIAGAAKLPENMAHREGLRRL
;
A
#
# COMPACT_ATOMS: atom_id res chain seq x y z
N MET A 1 -28.08 -5.51 -8.21
CA MET A 1 -27.91 -5.32 -6.75
C MET A 1 -27.33 -3.93 -6.54
N ALA A 2 -27.75 -3.17 -5.54
CA ALA A 2 -27.21 -1.84 -5.30
C ALA A 2 -25.73 -1.94 -4.86
N MET A 3 -24.88 -1.03 -5.33
CA MET A 3 -23.47 -1.02 -4.94
C MET A 3 -23.31 -0.55 -3.49
N VAL A 4 -22.41 -1.19 -2.75
CA VAL A 4 -22.12 -0.87 -1.35
C VAL A 4 -21.08 0.26 -1.28
N SER A 5 -21.33 1.29 -0.48
CA SER A 5 -20.36 2.35 -0.22
C SER A 5 -19.28 1.89 0.77
N THR A 6 -18.07 2.44 0.66
CA THR A 6 -17.04 2.35 1.70
C THR A 6 -16.79 3.73 2.32
N GLY A 7 -15.85 3.85 3.27
CA GLY A 7 -15.63 5.09 4.02
C GLY A 7 -15.48 6.34 3.14
N ARG A 8 -14.62 6.28 2.11
CA ARG A 8 -14.36 7.40 1.19
C ARG A 8 -14.92 7.22 -0.21
N MET A 9 -15.46 6.05 -0.56
CA MET A 9 -16.02 5.78 -1.88
C MET A 9 -17.53 5.60 -1.77
N ILE A 10 -18.25 6.66 -2.17
CA ILE A 10 -19.70 6.73 -2.06
C ILE A 10 -20.32 6.23 -3.36
N SER A 11 -21.02 5.10 -3.29
CA SER A 11 -21.71 4.50 -4.43
C SER A 11 -22.84 5.39 -4.93
N GLN A 12 -22.98 5.46 -6.26
CA GLN A 12 -24.06 6.17 -6.94
C GLN A 12 -25.17 5.19 -7.37
N PRO A 13 -26.42 5.63 -7.59
CA PRO A 13 -27.51 4.75 -8.00
C PRO A 13 -27.24 3.94 -9.27
N LEU A 14 -26.47 4.49 -10.22
CA LEU A 14 -26.03 3.84 -11.45
C LEU A 14 -24.57 3.40 -11.40
N GLY A 15 -23.97 3.30 -10.22
CA GLY A 15 -22.56 2.94 -10.04
C GLY A 15 -22.22 1.55 -10.56
N ASP A 16 -21.04 1.41 -11.15
CA ASP A 16 -20.48 0.13 -11.59
C ASP A 16 -18.96 0.06 -11.37
N ALA A 17 -18.52 -1.02 -10.73
CA ALA A 17 -17.12 -1.33 -10.45
C ALA A 17 -16.47 -2.19 -11.56
N SER A 18 -17.25 -2.62 -12.56
CA SER A 18 -16.87 -3.62 -13.57
C SER A 18 -16.58 -2.98 -14.92
N GLU A 19 -17.47 -2.13 -15.43
CA GLU A 19 -17.28 -1.42 -16.71
C GLU A 19 -16.32 -0.25 -16.58
N GLY A 20 -15.18 -0.36 -17.25
CA GLY A 20 -14.20 0.71 -17.34
C GLY A 20 -13.17 0.44 -18.44
N GLN A 21 -12.35 1.45 -18.72
CA GLN A 21 -11.24 1.34 -19.65
C GLN A 21 -9.92 1.50 -18.93
N VAL A 22 -8.99 0.59 -19.20
CA VAL A 22 -7.61 0.71 -18.75
C VAL A 22 -6.93 1.82 -19.56
N ARG A 23 -6.41 2.84 -18.86
CA ARG A 23 -5.68 3.95 -19.46
C ARG A 23 -4.25 3.98 -18.97
N TRP A 24 -3.33 4.22 -19.90
CA TRP A 24 -1.93 4.40 -19.59
C TRP A 24 -1.69 5.70 -18.80
N ARG A 25 -0.79 5.64 -17.82
CA ARG A 25 -0.34 6.77 -16.98
C ARG A 25 1.08 7.13 -17.36
N PRO A 26 1.31 8.14 -18.22
CA PRO A 26 2.65 8.46 -18.72
C PRO A 26 3.65 8.78 -17.61
N ALA A 27 3.31 9.70 -16.71
CA ALA A 27 4.22 10.11 -15.63
C ALA A 27 4.59 8.96 -14.68
N LYS A 28 3.60 8.17 -14.24
CA LYS A 28 3.83 6.97 -13.40
C LYS A 28 4.70 5.94 -14.13
N SER A 29 4.48 5.79 -15.43
CA SER A 29 5.22 4.83 -16.25
C SER A 29 6.66 5.23 -16.47
N VAL A 30 6.91 6.50 -16.78
CA VAL A 30 8.26 7.04 -16.90
C VAL A 30 9.00 6.89 -15.58
N TRP A 31 8.35 7.24 -14.46
CA TRP A 31 8.94 7.08 -13.13
C TRP A 31 9.30 5.63 -12.81
N THR A 32 8.31 4.72 -12.87
CA THR A 32 8.50 3.31 -12.51
C THR A 32 9.48 2.62 -13.46
N GLY A 33 9.37 2.90 -14.77
CA GLY A 33 10.27 2.38 -15.79
C GLY A 33 11.70 2.89 -15.64
N ALA A 34 11.89 4.18 -15.33
CA ALA A 34 13.23 4.75 -15.13
C ALA A 34 13.89 4.19 -13.86
N MET A 35 13.15 4.05 -12.75
CA MET A 35 13.68 3.44 -11.53
C MET A 35 14.07 1.97 -11.77
N MET A 36 13.21 1.21 -12.44
CA MET A 36 13.50 -0.19 -12.77
C MET A 36 14.69 -0.34 -13.70
N ALA A 37 14.75 0.45 -14.77
CA ALA A 37 15.88 0.44 -15.70
C ALA A 37 17.19 0.81 -15.00
N ALA A 38 17.18 1.85 -14.15
CA ALA A 38 18.35 2.24 -13.37
C ALA A 38 18.76 1.15 -12.37
N ALA A 39 17.81 0.48 -11.72
CA ALA A 39 18.08 -0.63 -10.81
C ALA A 39 18.73 -1.82 -11.54
N VAL A 40 18.18 -2.23 -12.69
CA VAL A 40 18.68 -3.39 -13.45
C VAL A 40 20.04 -3.12 -14.08
N VAL A 41 20.24 -1.92 -14.64
CA VAL A 41 21.50 -1.58 -15.33
C VAL A 41 22.58 -1.16 -14.35
N PHE A 42 22.30 -0.19 -13.48
CA PHE A 42 23.33 0.39 -12.60
C PHE A 42 23.45 -0.35 -11.27
N GLY A 43 22.45 -1.12 -10.83
CA GLY A 43 22.53 -1.90 -9.59
C GLY A 43 23.74 -2.83 -9.56
N PRO A 44 23.95 -3.71 -10.56
CA PRO A 44 25.14 -4.56 -10.65
C PRO A 44 26.43 -3.76 -10.82
N LEU A 45 26.41 -2.71 -11.64
CA LEU A 45 27.60 -1.89 -11.95
C LEU A 45 28.11 -1.06 -10.77
N THR A 46 27.24 -0.78 -9.80
CA THR A 46 27.54 0.10 -8.65
C THR A 46 27.41 -0.63 -7.31
N PHE A 47 27.36 -1.97 -7.32
CA PHE A 47 27.23 -2.77 -6.11
C PHE A 47 28.34 -2.46 -5.12
N SER A 48 27.95 -2.26 -3.86
CA SER A 48 28.83 -2.22 -2.72
C SER A 48 28.08 -2.75 -1.50
N TRP A 49 28.81 -3.33 -0.54
CA TRP A 49 28.19 -3.78 0.71
C TRP A 49 27.52 -2.63 1.47
N GLY A 50 28.11 -1.44 1.46
CA GLY A 50 27.50 -0.25 2.06
C GLY A 50 26.18 0.14 1.39
N GLY A 51 26.12 0.16 0.05
CA GLY A 51 24.89 0.42 -0.69
C GLY A 51 23.82 -0.65 -0.46
N PHE A 52 24.22 -1.92 -0.39
CA PHE A 52 23.30 -3.02 -0.08
C PHE A 52 22.70 -2.91 1.33
N VAL A 53 23.54 -2.64 2.35
CA VAL A 53 23.07 -2.44 3.73
C VAL A 53 22.14 -1.22 3.81
N LEU A 54 22.50 -0.12 3.14
CA LEU A 54 21.63 1.06 3.03
C LEU A 54 20.27 0.69 2.42
N PHE A 55 20.27 -0.07 1.31
CA PHE A 55 19.05 -0.56 0.68
C PHE A 55 18.18 -1.35 1.66
N VAL A 56 18.76 -2.31 2.40
CA VAL A 56 18.01 -3.13 3.37
C VAL A 56 17.40 -2.27 4.47
N ILE A 57 18.20 -1.38 5.08
CA ILE A 57 17.75 -0.50 6.17
C ILE A 57 16.66 0.46 5.69
N MET A 58 16.89 1.14 4.57
CA MET A 58 15.93 2.09 4.03
C MET A 58 14.65 1.41 3.55
N THR A 59 14.73 0.19 3.00
CA THR A 59 13.55 -0.62 2.68
C THR A 59 12.78 -0.93 3.96
N ALA A 60 13.45 -1.42 5.00
CA ALA A 60 12.78 -1.74 6.27
C ALA A 60 12.08 -0.51 6.88
N ILE A 61 12.74 0.65 6.91
CA ILE A 61 12.16 1.89 7.42
C ILE A 61 10.96 2.33 6.56
N THR A 62 11.13 2.40 5.24
CA THR A 62 10.09 2.95 4.35
C THR A 62 8.91 2.01 4.16
N ILE A 63 9.11 0.68 4.16
CA ILE A 63 8.01 -0.28 4.05
C ILE A 63 7.31 -0.50 5.39
N CYS A 64 8.05 -0.74 6.49
CA CYS A 64 7.44 -1.02 7.79
C CYS A 64 6.81 0.25 8.40
N ALA A 65 7.63 1.23 8.74
CA ALA A 65 7.14 2.45 9.39
C ALA A 65 6.37 3.34 8.40
N GLY A 66 6.86 3.44 7.17
CA GLY A 66 6.27 4.31 6.15
C GLY A 66 4.98 3.78 5.53
N HIS A 67 5.06 2.70 4.76
CA HIS A 67 3.91 2.19 4.01
C HIS A 67 2.93 1.42 4.89
N SER A 68 3.36 0.34 5.53
CA SER A 68 2.51 -0.53 6.35
C SER A 68 1.87 0.26 7.50
N VAL A 69 2.68 0.91 8.34
CA VAL A 69 2.18 1.56 9.55
C VAL A 69 1.65 2.96 9.25
N GLY A 70 2.38 3.78 8.48
CA GLY A 70 2.02 5.16 8.19
C GLY A 70 0.92 5.34 7.16
N MET A 71 1.11 4.83 5.94
CA MET A 71 0.13 5.02 4.86
C MET A 71 -1.07 4.10 5.01
N HIS A 72 -0.85 2.81 5.22
CA HIS A 72 -1.91 1.80 5.18
C HIS A 72 -2.72 1.77 6.48
N ARG A 73 -2.10 1.43 7.62
CA ARG A 73 -2.83 1.30 8.91
C ARG A 73 -3.26 2.65 9.50
N LEU A 74 -2.41 3.68 9.44
CA LEU A 74 -2.72 4.99 10.02
C LEU A 74 -3.54 5.89 9.10
N LEU A 75 -3.01 6.26 7.93
CA LEU A 75 -3.65 7.25 7.05
C LEU A 75 -4.92 6.73 6.38
N ILE A 76 -4.86 5.53 5.79
CA ILE A 76 -5.97 4.95 5.02
C ILE A 76 -7.05 4.38 5.95
N HIS A 77 -6.69 3.41 6.81
CA HIS A 77 -7.66 2.64 7.62
C HIS A 77 -7.96 3.23 8.99
N ARG A 78 -7.19 4.23 9.43
CA ARG A 78 -7.37 4.86 10.75
C ARG A 78 -7.46 3.79 11.85
N SER A 79 -6.56 2.81 11.78
CA SER A 79 -6.51 1.65 12.66
C SER A 79 -5.97 1.97 14.05
N PHE A 80 -5.28 3.10 14.22
CA PHE A 80 -4.81 3.61 15.50
C PHE A 80 -4.65 5.14 15.41
N GLY A 81 -4.46 5.80 16.55
CA GLY A 81 -4.23 7.23 16.65
C GLY A 81 -2.81 7.55 17.14
N THR A 82 -2.29 8.70 16.72
CA THR A 82 -1.02 9.27 17.18
C THR A 82 -1.06 10.80 17.06
N SER A 83 -0.06 11.50 17.59
CA SER A 83 0.07 12.94 17.39
C SER A 83 0.29 13.29 15.89
N LYS A 84 -0.18 14.47 15.47
CA LYS A 84 -0.07 14.90 14.06
C LYS A 84 1.37 14.95 13.56
N SER A 85 2.34 15.28 14.42
CA SER A 85 3.76 15.31 14.06
C SER A 85 4.28 13.91 13.71
N VAL A 86 3.96 12.91 14.54
CA VAL A 86 4.37 11.52 14.30
C VAL A 86 3.65 10.96 13.08
N GLU A 87 2.35 11.25 12.91
CA GLU A 87 1.60 10.89 11.72
C GLU A 87 2.27 11.42 10.44
N ARG A 88 2.67 12.71 10.43
CA ARG A 88 3.36 13.32 9.29
C ARG A 88 4.71 12.67 9.00
N VAL A 89 5.47 12.28 10.03
CA VAL A 89 6.74 11.55 9.84
C VAL A 89 6.50 10.19 9.21
N LEU A 90 5.55 9.41 9.71
CA LEU A 90 5.23 8.09 9.15
C LEU A 90 4.72 8.19 7.70
N ILE A 91 3.86 9.16 7.40
CA ILE A 91 3.38 9.42 6.03
C ILE A 91 4.50 9.90 5.10
N TYR A 92 5.45 10.71 5.60
CA TYR A 92 6.62 11.09 4.82
C TYR A 92 7.46 9.87 4.45
N LEU A 93 7.75 9.00 5.41
CA LEU A 93 8.46 7.74 5.16
C LEU A 93 7.72 6.85 4.15
N GLY A 94 6.38 6.83 4.20
CA GLY A 94 5.55 6.12 3.22
C GLY A 94 5.63 6.73 1.82
N THR A 95 5.73 8.05 1.72
CA THR A 95 5.92 8.77 0.45
C THR A 95 7.25 8.38 -0.18
N LEU A 96 8.28 8.15 0.64
CA LEU A 96 9.59 7.70 0.16
C LEU A 96 9.54 6.33 -0.51
N VAL A 97 8.52 5.48 -0.31
CA VAL A 97 8.37 4.23 -1.09
C VAL A 97 8.33 4.48 -2.60
N GLY A 98 7.90 5.68 -3.02
CA GLY A 98 7.95 6.09 -4.42
C GLY A 98 6.81 5.52 -5.27
N MET A 99 5.65 5.27 -4.67
CA MET A 99 4.46 4.77 -5.35
C MET A 99 3.47 5.89 -5.71
N ALA A 100 3.18 6.75 -4.73
CA ALA A 100 2.28 7.89 -4.85
C ALA A 100 2.50 8.84 -3.66
N GLY A 101 1.92 10.03 -3.73
CA GLY A 101 1.73 10.87 -2.55
C GLY A 101 0.54 10.41 -1.69
N PRO A 102 0.25 11.10 -0.57
CA PRO A 102 -0.77 10.69 0.38
C PRO A 102 -2.17 10.55 -0.24
N PHE A 103 -2.60 11.47 -1.11
CA PHE A 103 -3.94 11.44 -1.68
C PHE A 103 -4.04 10.40 -2.79
N GLY A 104 -3.01 10.29 -3.63
CA GLY A 104 -2.92 9.23 -4.63
C GLY A 104 -2.96 7.84 -4.00
N MET A 105 -2.30 7.67 -2.85
CA MET A 105 -2.29 6.39 -2.12
C MET A 105 -3.65 6.08 -1.50
N ILE A 106 -4.31 7.05 -0.85
CA ILE A 106 -5.69 6.88 -0.35
C ILE A 106 -6.63 6.49 -1.48
N TYR A 107 -6.62 7.25 -2.58
CA TYR A 107 -7.51 6.99 -3.71
C TYR A 107 -7.29 5.59 -4.30
N ALA A 108 -6.03 5.25 -4.61
CA ALA A 108 -5.70 3.96 -5.23
C ALA A 108 -6.07 2.76 -4.35
N HIS A 109 -5.91 2.90 -3.04
CA HIS A 109 -6.32 1.88 -2.08
C HIS A 109 -7.85 1.79 -1.98
N ASP A 110 -8.52 2.91 -1.70
CA ASP A 110 -9.95 2.93 -1.39
C ASP A 110 -10.81 2.57 -2.61
N ILE A 111 -10.37 2.91 -3.83
CA ILE A 111 -11.13 2.56 -5.05
C ILE A 111 -11.05 1.06 -5.33
N ARG A 112 -9.88 0.46 -5.08
CA ARG A 112 -9.68 -1.00 -5.20
C ARG A 112 -10.53 -1.72 -4.17
N ASP A 113 -10.44 -1.30 -2.90
CA ASP A 113 -11.21 -1.90 -1.82
C ASP A 113 -12.72 -1.79 -2.05
N TRP A 114 -13.19 -0.61 -2.46
CA TRP A 114 -14.59 -0.42 -2.85
C TRP A 114 -15.00 -1.36 -3.98
N ALA A 115 -14.20 -1.45 -5.05
CA ALA A 115 -14.52 -2.30 -6.19
C ALA A 115 -14.54 -3.78 -5.79
N GLN A 116 -13.55 -4.24 -5.04
CA GLN A 116 -13.43 -5.64 -4.60
C GLN A 116 -14.56 -6.09 -3.68
N ARG A 117 -15.16 -5.17 -2.92
CA ARG A 117 -16.29 -5.43 -2.01
C ARG A 117 -17.66 -5.47 -2.71
N GLN A 118 -17.74 -5.15 -4.00
CA GLN A 118 -18.96 -5.35 -4.80
C GLN A 118 -19.10 -6.83 -5.20
N THR A 119 -20.21 -7.25 -5.79
CA THR A 119 -20.37 -8.63 -6.29
C THR A 119 -19.54 -8.92 -7.55
N THR A 120 -19.26 -7.90 -8.35
CA THR A 120 -18.41 -7.96 -9.55
C THR A 120 -17.51 -6.73 -9.60
N CYS A 121 -16.33 -6.86 -10.19
CA CYS A 121 -15.43 -5.72 -10.38
C CYS A 121 -14.46 -5.96 -11.53
N HIS A 122 -13.87 -4.86 -12.01
CA HIS A 122 -12.94 -4.83 -13.12
C HIS A 122 -11.66 -5.63 -12.82
N ASP A 123 -11.13 -6.30 -13.83
CA ASP A 123 -10.00 -7.23 -13.67
C ASP A 123 -8.71 -6.61 -13.13
N LEU A 124 -8.51 -5.30 -13.34
CA LEU A 124 -7.40 -4.57 -12.74
C LEU A 124 -7.53 -4.57 -11.22
N TYR A 125 -8.69 -4.24 -10.65
CA TYR A 125 -8.86 -4.27 -9.20
C TYR A 125 -8.83 -5.70 -8.65
N ALA A 126 -9.26 -6.68 -9.45
CA ALA A 126 -9.27 -8.08 -9.04
C ALA A 126 -7.96 -8.85 -9.32
N HIS A 127 -6.94 -8.21 -9.92
CA HIS A 127 -5.71 -8.87 -10.37
C HIS A 127 -5.93 -10.11 -11.26
N ARG A 128 -7.01 -10.17 -12.05
CA ARG A 128 -7.42 -11.37 -12.83
C ARG A 128 -6.68 -11.58 -14.15
N ARG A 129 -5.90 -10.59 -14.62
CA ARG A 129 -5.09 -10.73 -15.86
C ARG A 129 -3.78 -11.48 -15.63
N SER A 130 -3.29 -12.15 -16.68
CA SER A 130 -2.03 -12.92 -16.65
C SER A 130 -0.86 -12.09 -16.11
N PHE A 131 0.11 -12.74 -15.48
CA PHE A 131 1.23 -12.14 -14.74
C PHE A 131 1.77 -10.84 -15.36
N PHE A 132 2.27 -10.86 -16.60
CA PHE A 132 2.86 -9.66 -17.23
C PHE A 132 1.85 -8.57 -17.60
N VAL A 133 0.61 -8.95 -17.91
CA VAL A 133 -0.46 -7.97 -18.20
C VAL A 133 -0.89 -7.28 -16.91
N ASP A 134 -1.05 -8.03 -15.83
CA ASP A 134 -1.33 -7.44 -14.52
C ASP A 134 -0.15 -6.57 -14.05
N ALA A 135 1.10 -7.03 -14.19
CA ALA A 135 2.28 -6.23 -13.91
C ALA A 135 2.24 -4.87 -14.62
N TRP A 136 1.99 -4.90 -15.93
CA TRP A 136 1.87 -3.70 -16.74
C TRP A 136 0.73 -2.81 -16.24
N TRP A 137 -0.47 -3.36 -16.06
CA TRP A 137 -1.64 -2.61 -15.61
C TRP A 137 -1.44 -1.94 -14.24
N GLN A 138 -0.94 -2.68 -13.26
CA GLN A 138 -0.77 -2.19 -11.88
C GLN A 138 0.33 -1.13 -11.78
N MET A 139 1.41 -1.26 -12.55
CA MET A 139 2.55 -0.34 -12.49
C MET A 139 2.42 0.85 -13.45
N HIS A 140 1.68 0.72 -14.56
CA HIS A 140 1.70 1.70 -15.65
C HIS A 140 0.33 2.26 -16.03
N CYS A 141 -0.77 1.70 -15.51
CA CYS A 141 -2.11 2.10 -15.90
C CYS A 141 -2.99 2.49 -14.71
N GLU A 142 -4.19 2.98 -15.03
CA GLU A 142 -5.34 3.12 -14.15
C GLU A 142 -6.60 2.62 -14.87
N VAL A 143 -7.67 2.35 -14.13
CA VAL A 143 -9.00 2.15 -14.73
C VAL A 143 -9.78 3.45 -14.64
N ILE A 144 -10.36 3.87 -15.76
CA ILE A 144 -11.42 4.89 -15.76
C ILE A 144 -12.74 4.15 -15.86
N LEU A 145 -13.43 4.01 -14.72
CA LEU A 145 -14.77 3.42 -14.66
C LEU A 145 -15.76 4.33 -15.38
N LYS A 146 -16.75 3.72 -16.04
CA LYS A 146 -17.82 4.45 -16.74
C LYS A 146 -18.77 5.13 -15.76
N HIS A 147 -19.05 4.46 -14.64
CA HIS A 147 -19.90 4.96 -13.55
C HIS A 147 -19.18 4.82 -12.19
N PRO A 148 -18.16 5.66 -11.92
CA PRO A 148 -17.35 5.56 -10.71
C PRO A 148 -18.13 5.98 -9.45
N PRO A 149 -17.69 5.56 -8.25
CA PRO A 149 -18.16 6.13 -7.01
C PRO A 149 -17.64 7.56 -6.85
N THR A 150 -18.24 8.32 -5.94
CA THR A 150 -17.72 9.63 -5.54
C THR A 150 -16.66 9.45 -4.47
N PHE A 151 -15.44 9.92 -4.74
CA PHE A 151 -14.38 9.95 -3.76
C PHE A 151 -14.53 11.18 -2.84
N VAL A 152 -14.71 10.94 -1.54
CA VAL A 152 -14.87 11.97 -0.52
C VAL A 152 -13.79 11.78 0.54
N ILE A 153 -12.86 12.72 0.59
CA ILE A 153 -11.79 12.75 1.58
C ILE A 153 -12.12 13.73 2.71
N GLU A 154 -11.71 13.41 3.92
CA GLU A 154 -11.97 14.21 5.11
C GLU A 154 -11.33 15.61 4.96
N PRO A 155 -12.04 16.70 5.31
CA PRO A 155 -11.51 18.06 5.16
C PRO A 155 -10.17 18.29 5.88
N GLU A 156 -9.96 17.63 7.02
CA GLU A 156 -8.69 17.72 7.77
C GLU A 156 -7.49 17.19 6.98
N ILE A 157 -7.69 16.17 6.14
CA ILE A 157 -6.64 15.56 5.31
C ILE A 157 -6.50 16.38 4.03
N ALA A 158 -7.61 16.73 3.39
CA ALA A 158 -7.64 17.45 2.12
C ALA A 158 -7.01 18.85 2.19
N ASN A 159 -7.17 19.52 3.34
CA ASN A 159 -6.70 20.87 3.58
C ASN A 159 -5.33 20.92 4.28
N ASP A 160 -4.73 19.78 4.66
CA ASP A 160 -3.40 19.76 5.27
C ASP A 160 -2.32 20.15 4.23
N GLY A 161 -1.68 21.31 4.45
CA GLY A 161 -0.64 21.83 3.56
C GLY A 161 0.57 20.89 3.40
N PHE A 162 0.90 20.13 4.43
CA PHE A 162 1.99 19.15 4.37
C PHE A 162 1.65 17.99 3.44
N TYR A 163 0.42 17.45 3.50
CA TYR A 163 0.00 16.39 2.59
C TYR A 163 -0.10 16.87 1.15
N ARG A 164 -0.60 18.09 0.93
CA ARG A 164 -0.63 18.70 -0.40
C ARG A 164 0.77 18.89 -0.98
N PHE A 165 1.74 19.27 -0.13
CA PHE A 165 3.14 19.35 -0.54
C PHE A 165 3.69 17.99 -0.96
N LEU A 166 3.53 16.96 -0.11
CA LEU A 166 3.96 15.60 -0.43
C LEU A 166 3.25 15.06 -1.68
N GLU A 167 1.94 15.28 -1.83
CA GLU A 167 1.18 14.86 -3.00
C GLU A 167 1.73 15.41 -4.30
N ARG A 168 2.11 16.69 -4.32
CA ARG A 168 2.64 17.33 -5.53
C ARG A 168 4.09 16.94 -5.84
N THR A 169 4.84 16.53 -4.83
CA THR A 169 6.30 16.40 -4.91
C THR A 169 6.81 15.00 -4.60
N TRP A 170 5.94 14.00 -4.46
CA TRP A 170 6.32 12.67 -3.95
C TRP A 170 7.51 12.02 -4.70
N MET A 171 7.61 12.22 -6.02
CA MET A 171 8.77 11.77 -6.81
C MET A 171 10.04 12.56 -6.45
N ALA A 172 9.93 13.89 -6.34
CA ALA A 172 11.02 14.78 -6.00
C ALA A 172 11.49 14.64 -4.55
N GLN A 173 10.69 14.04 -3.65
CA GLN A 173 11.10 13.74 -2.27
C GLN A 173 12.28 12.77 -2.19
N GLN A 174 12.64 12.09 -3.29
CA GLN A 174 13.86 11.28 -3.34
C GLN A 174 15.13 12.13 -3.44
N LEU A 175 15.06 13.35 -4.00
CA LEU A 175 16.25 14.16 -4.30
C LEU A 175 17.11 14.50 -3.07
N PRO A 176 16.54 14.91 -1.92
CA PRO A 176 17.36 15.16 -0.72
C PRO A 176 18.12 13.91 -0.26
N TRP A 177 17.49 12.75 -0.35
CA TRP A 177 18.10 11.47 0.01
C TRP A 177 19.17 11.04 -1.01
N MET A 178 18.93 11.26 -2.31
CA MET A 178 19.94 11.02 -3.33
C MET A 178 21.19 11.85 -3.09
N LEU A 179 21.05 13.14 -2.76
CA LEU A 179 22.17 14.00 -2.44
C LEU A 179 22.92 13.50 -1.19
N LEU A 180 22.18 13.19 -0.12
CA LEU A 180 22.77 12.64 1.11
C LEU A 180 23.54 11.34 0.84
N PHE A 181 22.94 10.40 0.12
CA PHE A 181 23.57 9.13 -0.23
C PHE A 181 24.81 9.30 -1.09
N TYR A 182 24.78 10.24 -2.03
CA TYR A 182 25.95 10.58 -2.84
C TYR A 182 27.12 11.06 -1.98
N PHE A 183 26.88 11.97 -1.03
CA PHE A 183 27.96 12.46 -0.16
C PHE A 183 28.49 11.40 0.82
N LEU A 184 27.67 10.43 1.21
CA LEU A 184 28.07 9.38 2.15
C LEU A 184 28.77 8.20 1.49
N GLY A 185 28.40 7.82 0.26
CA GLY A 185 28.93 6.61 -0.38
C GLY A 185 28.86 6.62 -1.91
N GLY A 186 28.78 7.81 -2.52
CA GLY A 186 28.80 8.00 -3.96
C GLY A 186 27.61 7.38 -4.69
N TRP A 187 27.78 7.16 -5.99
CA TRP A 187 26.73 6.66 -6.87
C TRP A 187 26.18 5.28 -6.48
N GLY A 188 26.99 4.41 -5.88
CA GLY A 188 26.51 3.10 -5.39
C GLY A 188 25.43 3.25 -4.32
N TRP A 189 25.60 4.20 -3.39
CA TRP A 189 24.57 4.47 -2.39
C TRP A 189 23.33 5.14 -3.00
N VAL A 190 23.50 6.01 -3.99
CA VAL A 190 22.35 6.61 -4.71
C VAL A 190 21.52 5.54 -5.40
N VAL A 191 22.14 4.69 -6.21
CA VAL A 191 21.45 3.66 -6.99
C VAL A 191 20.75 2.66 -6.08
N TRP A 192 21.44 2.16 -5.06
CA TRP A 192 20.89 1.16 -4.15
C TRP A 192 19.85 1.75 -3.18
N GLY A 193 20.12 2.92 -2.61
CA GLY A 193 19.22 3.60 -1.68
C GLY A 193 17.96 4.18 -2.32
N THR A 194 17.96 4.38 -3.64
CA THR A 194 16.80 4.92 -4.38
C THR A 194 16.28 3.97 -5.46
N ALA A 195 16.95 3.85 -6.61
CA ALA A 195 16.44 3.09 -7.75
C ALA A 195 16.14 1.62 -7.43
N VAL A 196 17.10 0.90 -6.82
CA VAL A 196 16.91 -0.51 -6.43
C VAL A 196 15.81 -0.61 -5.37
N ARG A 197 15.88 0.22 -4.31
CA ARG A 197 14.88 0.26 -3.25
C ARG A 197 13.46 0.45 -3.77
N ILE A 198 13.24 1.47 -4.59
CA ILE A 198 11.93 1.81 -5.16
C ILE A 198 11.47 0.67 -6.07
N SER A 199 12.33 0.16 -6.95
CA SER A 199 11.96 -0.90 -7.88
C SER A 199 11.55 -2.19 -7.18
N VAL A 200 12.34 -2.62 -6.18
CA VAL A 200 12.02 -3.79 -5.35
C VAL A 200 10.74 -3.56 -4.56
N SER A 201 10.57 -2.36 -3.98
CA SER A 201 9.36 -2.02 -3.23
C SER A 201 8.11 -2.08 -4.10
N LEU A 202 8.08 -1.36 -5.22
CA LEU A 202 6.92 -1.32 -6.13
C LEU A 202 6.59 -2.72 -6.68
N SER A 203 7.61 -3.45 -7.13
CA SER A 203 7.42 -4.83 -7.61
C SER A 203 6.93 -5.76 -6.51
N GLY A 204 7.43 -5.61 -5.29
CA GLY A 204 7.01 -6.39 -4.12
C GLY A 204 5.54 -6.16 -3.77
N HIS A 205 5.08 -4.90 -3.70
CA HIS A 205 3.66 -4.60 -3.46
C HIS A 205 2.78 -5.20 -4.56
N TRP A 206 3.20 -5.06 -5.81
CA TRP A 206 2.48 -5.67 -6.93
C TRP A 206 2.43 -7.19 -6.81
N LEU A 207 3.54 -7.86 -6.51
CA LEU A 207 3.58 -9.32 -6.36
C LEU A 207 2.65 -9.80 -5.25
N ILE A 208 2.63 -9.12 -4.09
CA ILE A 208 1.68 -9.43 -3.02
C ILE A 208 0.25 -9.24 -3.52
N GLY A 209 -0.07 -8.10 -4.16
CA GLY A 209 -1.40 -7.89 -4.75
C GLY A 209 -1.78 -8.96 -5.77
N HIS A 210 -0.85 -9.36 -6.64
CA HIS A 210 -1.10 -10.36 -7.66
C HIS A 210 -1.44 -11.72 -7.05
N PHE A 211 -0.59 -12.23 -6.15
CA PHE A 211 -0.78 -13.57 -5.58
C PHE A 211 -1.87 -13.61 -4.51
N ALA A 212 -1.98 -12.57 -3.68
CA ALA A 212 -2.91 -12.54 -2.57
C ALA A 212 -4.38 -12.36 -2.98
N HIS A 213 -4.69 -12.09 -4.24
CA HIS A 213 -6.07 -12.03 -4.75
C HIS A 213 -6.45 -13.22 -5.66
N ARG A 214 -5.59 -14.24 -5.79
CA ARG A 214 -5.75 -15.33 -6.76
C ARG A 214 -6.02 -16.72 -6.19
N GLY A 215 -6.14 -16.84 -4.87
CA GLY A 215 -6.30 -18.11 -4.19
C GLY A 215 -5.13 -18.40 -3.26
N GLY A 216 -5.39 -19.17 -2.20
CA GLY A 216 -4.37 -19.52 -1.22
C GLY A 216 -4.96 -19.81 0.15
N HIS A 217 -4.11 -19.73 1.18
CA HIS A 217 -4.52 -19.90 2.56
C HIS A 217 -5.32 -18.67 3.03
N GLN A 218 -6.45 -18.89 3.70
CA GLN A 218 -7.23 -17.85 4.36
C GLN A 218 -7.93 -18.46 5.58
N GLY A 219 -7.96 -17.73 6.70
CA GLY A 219 -8.71 -18.15 7.90
C GLY A 219 -10.12 -17.56 7.96
N TRP A 220 -10.42 -16.60 7.09
CA TRP A 220 -11.65 -15.83 7.06
C TRP A 220 -12.10 -15.65 5.62
N ALA A 221 -13.42 -15.59 5.41
CA ALA A 221 -14.02 -15.23 4.13
C ALA A 221 -15.11 -14.18 4.35
N VAL A 222 -15.36 -13.38 3.32
CA VAL A 222 -16.50 -12.44 3.29
C VAL A 222 -17.43 -12.84 2.16
N ASP A 223 -18.68 -13.12 2.47
CA ASP A 223 -19.66 -13.49 1.45
C ASP A 223 -20.04 -12.28 0.56
N ASN A 224 -20.52 -12.56 -0.66
CA ASN A 224 -21.03 -11.57 -1.61
C ASN A 224 -20.03 -10.48 -2.07
N VAL A 225 -18.72 -10.78 -2.06
CA VAL A 225 -17.67 -9.91 -2.62
C VAL A 225 -17.05 -10.51 -3.89
N ALA A 226 -16.55 -9.65 -4.78
CA ALA A 226 -16.00 -10.00 -6.08
C ALA A 226 -14.61 -10.65 -5.97
N VAL A 227 -13.91 -10.36 -4.88
CA VAL A 227 -12.53 -10.77 -4.63
C VAL A 227 -12.34 -11.09 -3.16
N GLN A 228 -11.80 -12.27 -2.87
CA GLN A 228 -11.26 -12.61 -1.55
C GLN A 228 -9.78 -12.23 -1.47
N GLY A 229 -9.31 -11.90 -0.28
CA GLY A 229 -7.89 -11.85 0.04
C GLY A 229 -7.39 -13.20 0.54
N TYR A 230 -6.13 -13.51 0.27
CA TYR A 230 -5.46 -14.73 0.72
C TYR A 230 -4.13 -14.39 1.38
N ASN A 231 -3.84 -15.06 2.48
CA ASN A 231 -2.61 -14.92 3.23
C ASN A 231 -1.45 -15.60 2.49
N ILE A 232 -0.28 -14.95 2.49
CA ILE A 232 0.99 -15.51 2.00
C ILE A 232 1.99 -15.50 3.19
N PRO A 233 1.93 -16.49 4.10
CA PRO A 233 2.73 -16.48 5.33
C PRO A 233 4.23 -16.42 5.06
N ALA A 234 4.70 -17.04 3.98
CA ALA A 234 6.11 -17.03 3.60
C ALA A 234 6.67 -15.62 3.32
N ALA A 235 5.80 -14.66 2.97
CA ALA A 235 6.21 -13.29 2.71
C ALA A 235 6.14 -12.37 3.96
N ALA A 236 5.63 -12.87 5.09
CA ALA A 236 5.28 -12.05 6.25
C ALA A 236 6.43 -11.20 6.80
N VAL A 237 7.65 -11.76 6.83
CA VAL A 237 8.84 -11.03 7.30
C VAL A 237 9.22 -9.90 6.34
N VAL A 238 9.22 -10.17 5.03
CA VAL A 238 9.65 -9.21 4.00
C VAL A 238 8.60 -8.10 3.80
N THR A 239 7.33 -8.42 4.00
CA THR A 239 6.23 -7.46 3.88
C THR A 239 5.82 -6.87 5.23
N PHE A 240 6.53 -7.19 6.31
CA PHE A 240 6.22 -6.72 7.66
C PHE A 240 4.78 -6.99 8.12
N GLY A 241 4.20 -8.12 7.71
CA GLY A 241 2.83 -8.55 8.04
C GLY A 241 1.78 -8.24 6.97
N GLU A 242 2.07 -7.39 5.98
CA GLU A 242 1.12 -7.01 4.92
C GLU A 242 0.67 -8.19 4.04
N SER A 243 1.41 -9.31 4.04
CA SER A 243 1.05 -10.51 3.32
C SER A 243 -0.06 -11.33 3.99
N PHE A 244 -0.49 -10.99 5.22
CA PHE A 244 -1.74 -11.50 5.81
C PHE A 244 -2.96 -10.78 5.22
N HIS A 245 -3.02 -10.81 3.89
CA HIS A 245 -3.93 -10.04 3.08
C HIS A 245 -5.37 -10.52 3.22
N GLY A 246 -5.59 -11.83 3.43
CA GLY A 246 -6.92 -12.38 3.71
C GLY A 246 -7.46 -11.90 5.05
N ASN A 247 -6.61 -11.86 6.08
CA ASN A 247 -6.98 -11.29 7.37
C ASN A 247 -7.29 -9.80 7.27
N HIS A 248 -6.47 -9.05 6.52
CA HIS A 248 -6.70 -7.64 6.24
C HIS A 248 -8.04 -7.43 5.53
N HIS A 249 -8.33 -8.21 4.49
CA HIS A 249 -9.59 -8.16 3.77
C HIS A 249 -10.79 -8.49 4.65
N ALA A 250 -10.64 -9.35 5.65
CA ALA A 250 -11.68 -9.64 6.64
C ALA A 250 -11.89 -8.47 7.61
N PHE A 251 -10.82 -7.92 8.16
CA PHE A 251 -10.81 -6.86 9.18
C PHE A 251 -9.99 -5.64 8.72
N PRO A 252 -10.49 -4.84 7.75
CA PRO A 252 -9.71 -3.79 7.09
C PRO A 252 -9.23 -2.72 8.05
N ASP A 253 -10.04 -2.38 9.05
CA ASP A 253 -9.73 -1.37 10.05
C ASP A 253 -8.71 -1.84 11.09
N SER A 254 -8.27 -3.11 11.08
CA SER A 254 -7.39 -3.64 12.12
C SER A 254 -5.98 -3.11 12.05
N ALA A 255 -5.46 -2.70 13.21
CA ALA A 255 -4.04 -2.40 13.36
C ALA A 255 -3.18 -3.67 13.30
N ARG A 256 -3.78 -4.85 13.48
CA ARG A 256 -3.12 -6.15 13.49
C ARG A 256 -3.58 -6.97 12.29
N LEU A 257 -2.68 -7.27 11.37
CA LEU A 257 -2.92 -8.10 10.20
C LEU A 257 -2.62 -9.58 10.47
N GLY A 258 -1.61 -9.88 11.29
CA GLY A 258 -1.30 -11.25 11.72
C GLY A 258 -2.19 -11.71 12.88
N LEU A 259 -3.35 -12.30 12.59
CA LEU A 259 -4.38 -12.64 13.57
C LEU A 259 -4.17 -13.99 14.25
N GLU A 260 -3.66 -14.97 13.51
CA GLU A 260 -3.54 -16.36 13.96
C GLU A 260 -2.18 -16.64 14.61
N ARG A 261 -2.11 -17.74 15.36
CA ARG A 261 -0.85 -18.17 16.00
C ARG A 261 0.21 -18.45 14.95
N GLY A 262 1.40 -17.88 15.14
CA GLY A 262 2.53 -18.03 14.22
C GLY A 262 2.55 -17.03 13.06
N GLN A 263 1.54 -16.17 12.94
CA GLN A 263 1.53 -15.11 11.93
C GLN A 263 2.40 -13.91 12.39
N ILE A 264 3.54 -13.71 11.72
CA ILE A 264 4.53 -12.68 12.07
C ILE A 264 4.14 -11.33 11.49
N ASP A 265 3.66 -10.41 12.32
CA ASP A 265 3.28 -9.06 11.92
C ASP A 265 4.21 -8.01 12.54
N LEU A 266 5.30 -7.70 11.82
CA LEU A 266 6.29 -6.73 12.30
C LEU A 266 5.75 -5.29 12.34
N GLY A 267 4.80 -4.94 11.46
CA GLY A 267 4.10 -3.66 11.52
C GLY A 267 3.28 -3.51 12.80
N TRP A 268 2.60 -4.58 13.23
CA TRP A 268 1.86 -4.58 14.49
C TRP A 268 2.80 -4.50 15.69
N ASN A 269 3.90 -5.26 15.68
CA ASN A 269 4.93 -5.16 16.72
C ASN A 269 5.49 -3.74 16.84
N PHE A 270 5.67 -3.04 15.70
CA PHE A 270 6.09 -1.65 15.70
C PHE A 270 5.01 -0.71 16.28
N ILE A 271 3.73 -0.90 15.95
CA ILE A 271 2.63 -0.15 16.56
C ILE A 271 2.57 -0.40 18.07
N GLN A 272 2.73 -1.65 18.53
CA GLN A 272 2.79 -1.98 19.95
C GLN A 272 3.93 -1.26 20.65
N LEU A 273 5.12 -1.21 20.04
CA LEU A 273 6.24 -0.43 20.58
C LEU A 273 5.88 1.05 20.73
N LEU A 274 5.26 1.66 19.71
CA LEU A 274 4.79 3.06 19.79
C LEU A 274 3.75 3.25 20.90
N MET A 275 2.85 2.29 21.11
CA MET A 275 1.87 2.32 22.19
C MET A 275 2.53 2.19 23.57
N CYS A 276 3.49 1.27 23.74
CA CYS A 276 4.26 1.12 24.97
C CYS A 276 5.04 2.40 25.32
N LEU A 277 5.51 3.14 24.31
CA LEU A 277 6.17 4.43 24.48
C LEU A 277 5.21 5.61 24.69
N GLY A 278 3.89 5.39 24.67
CA GLY A 278 2.88 6.45 24.78
C GLY A 278 2.79 7.36 23.54
N ILE A 279 3.38 6.96 22.41
CA ILE A 279 3.39 7.72 21.15
C ILE A 279 2.11 7.46 20.35
N ALA A 280 1.57 6.24 20.41
CA ALA A 280 0.36 5.83 19.72
C ALA A 280 -0.68 5.26 20.71
N GLY A 281 -1.95 5.21 20.30
CA GLY A 281 -3.04 4.67 21.11
C GLY A 281 -4.28 4.36 20.28
N ALA A 282 -5.37 3.98 20.96
CA ALA A 282 -6.67 3.69 20.35
C ALA A 282 -6.60 2.69 19.17
N ALA A 283 -5.76 1.66 19.28
CA ALA A 283 -5.63 0.63 18.26
C ALA A 283 -6.93 -0.18 18.15
N LYS A 284 -7.47 -0.27 16.94
CA LYS A 284 -8.60 -1.12 16.58
C LYS A 284 -8.11 -2.55 16.37
N LEU A 285 -8.72 -3.50 17.05
CA LEU A 285 -8.47 -4.93 16.89
C LEU A 285 -9.78 -5.66 16.51
N PRO A 286 -9.71 -6.84 15.88
CA PRO A 286 -10.90 -7.54 15.41
C PRO A 286 -11.95 -7.77 16.50
N GLU A 287 -11.51 -7.98 17.75
CA GLU A 287 -12.41 -8.22 18.89
C GLU A 287 -13.25 -6.99 19.26
N ASN A 288 -12.80 -5.80 18.86
CA ASN A 288 -13.40 -4.51 19.24
C ASN A 288 -14.05 -3.79 18.04
N MET A 289 -14.23 -4.47 16.91
CA MET A 289 -14.83 -3.91 15.71
C MET A 289 -16.31 -4.21 15.60
N ALA A 290 -17.02 -3.35 14.85
CA ALA A 290 -18.37 -3.66 14.42
C ALA A 290 -18.38 -4.95 13.58
N HIS A 291 -19.40 -5.77 13.79
CA HIS A 291 -19.60 -6.96 12.96
C HIS A 291 -19.76 -6.56 11.49
N ARG A 292 -19.04 -7.25 10.61
CA ARG A 292 -19.16 -7.08 9.17
C ARG A 292 -20.07 -8.16 8.61
N GLU A 293 -21.12 -7.73 7.90
CA GLU A 293 -22.03 -8.63 7.21
C GLU A 293 -21.28 -9.58 6.24
N GLY A 294 -21.67 -10.85 6.23
CA GLY A 294 -21.06 -11.89 5.39
C GLY A 294 -19.70 -12.38 5.86
N LEU A 295 -19.12 -11.82 6.93
CA LEU A 295 -17.84 -12.27 7.46
C LEU A 295 -18.01 -13.61 8.20
N ARG A 296 -17.22 -14.62 7.83
CA ARG A 296 -17.22 -15.95 8.46
C ARG A 296 -15.81 -16.50 8.63
N ARG A 297 -15.64 -17.31 9.69
CA ARG A 297 -14.42 -18.10 9.91
C ARG A 297 -14.43 -19.35 9.03
N LEU A 298 -13.26 -19.74 8.52
CA LEU A 298 -13.04 -20.96 7.74
C LEU A 298 -12.40 -22.07 8.59
#